data_AF-A0A9P0ZGS6-F1
#
_entry.id   AF-A0A9P0ZGS6-F1
#
_cell.length_a   1.000
_cell.length_b   1.000
_cell.length_c   1.000
_cell.angle_alpha   90.00
_cell.angle_beta   90.00
_cell.angle_gamma   90.00
#
_symmetry.space_group_name_H-M   'P 1'
#
loop_
_entity.id
_entity.type
_entity.pdbx_description
1 polymer ?
#
loop_
_entity_poly.entity_id
_entity_poly.type
_entity_poly.pdbx_seq_one_letter_code
_entity_poly.pdbx_strand_id
1 'polypeptide(L)'
;MIVEMNNRFSEASTELLTCIACLDPRNSFYQFDIDKLIHMAEMYAEDFSSTDRFMLKQQLETYIHAVKSQSQFHAIEDLGSLAKQMVESGMNLVFSLVYRLIELTLVLPVATVSVERVFSGMKIIKTDLRSRMGDEWMNDSLVIYMEKEIFSKIENEAILQRFQCMQTRRTQLSKLASSSSNI
;
A
#
# COMPACT_ATOMS: atom_id res chain seq x y z
N MET A 1 -11.43 3.52 -18.91
CA MET A 1 -10.81 3.81 -17.60
C MET A 1 -10.81 2.60 -16.66
N ILE A 2 -11.93 2.11 -16.11
CA ILE A 2 -11.94 0.97 -15.16
C ILE A 2 -11.44 -0.35 -15.78
N VAL A 3 -11.87 -0.68 -17.00
CA VAL A 3 -11.45 -1.92 -17.70
C VAL A 3 -9.97 -1.91 -18.05
N GLU A 4 -9.47 -0.75 -18.47
CA GLU A 4 -8.09 -0.56 -18.89
C GLU A 4 -7.14 -0.49 -17.69
N MET A 5 -7.60 0.07 -16.56
CA MET A 5 -6.91 -0.06 -15.27
C MET A 5 -6.94 -1.50 -14.76
N ASN A 6 -8.05 -2.23 -14.84
CA ASN A 6 -8.11 -3.63 -14.42
C ASN A 6 -7.15 -4.53 -15.22
N ASN A 7 -7.08 -4.37 -16.53
CA ASN A 7 -6.15 -5.16 -17.36
C ASN A 7 -4.69 -4.77 -17.09
N ARG A 8 -4.41 -3.47 -16.93
CA ARG A 8 -3.05 -2.95 -16.65
C ARG A 8 -2.55 -3.33 -15.27
N PHE A 9 -3.44 -3.44 -14.28
CA PHE A 9 -3.09 -3.88 -12.93
C PHE A 9 -3.11 -5.40 -12.80
N SER A 10 -3.97 -6.18 -13.47
CA SER A 10 -4.04 -7.62 -13.21
C SER A 10 -2.81 -8.38 -13.68
N GLU A 11 -2.34 -8.15 -14.91
CA GLU A 11 -1.22 -8.92 -15.48
C GLU A 11 0.11 -8.47 -14.85
N ALA A 12 0.37 -7.16 -14.84
CA ALA A 12 1.57 -6.60 -14.22
C ALA A 12 1.63 -6.84 -12.70
N SER A 13 0.49 -6.85 -11.97
CA SER A 13 0.52 -7.20 -10.55
C SER A 13 0.82 -8.68 -10.32
N THR A 14 0.29 -9.59 -11.16
CA THR A 14 0.60 -11.02 -11.01
C THR A 14 2.06 -11.34 -11.32
N GLU A 15 2.63 -10.71 -12.33
CA GLU A 15 4.04 -10.82 -12.67
C GLU A 15 4.92 -10.26 -11.55
N LEU A 16 4.59 -9.06 -11.05
CA LEU A 16 5.29 -8.43 -9.94
C LEU A 16 5.22 -9.26 -8.65
N LEU A 17 4.06 -9.83 -8.30
CA LEU A 17 3.92 -10.72 -7.15
C LEU A 17 4.78 -11.98 -7.29
N THR A 18 4.93 -12.48 -8.51
CA THR A 18 5.81 -13.62 -8.80
C THR A 18 7.28 -13.26 -8.57
N CYS A 19 7.69 -12.04 -8.95
CA CYS A 19 9.03 -11.54 -8.66
C CYS A 19 9.25 -11.29 -7.16
N ILE A 20 8.25 -10.75 -6.45
CA ILE A 20 8.30 -10.51 -5.00
C ILE A 20 8.51 -11.81 -4.22
N ALA A 21 7.88 -12.91 -4.65
CA ALA A 21 8.08 -14.22 -4.05
C ALA A 21 9.55 -14.67 -4.09
N CYS A 22 10.37 -14.14 -5.00
CA CYS A 22 11.79 -14.46 -5.09
C CYS A 22 12.62 -13.82 -3.95
N LEU A 23 12.08 -12.83 -3.23
CA LEU A 23 12.70 -12.24 -2.02
C LEU A 23 12.31 -12.98 -0.73
N ASP A 24 11.48 -14.03 -0.82
CA ASP A 24 10.98 -14.75 0.35
C ASP A 24 12.14 -15.42 1.12
N PRO A 25 12.39 -15.04 2.39
CA PRO A 25 13.48 -15.60 3.18
C PRO A 25 13.24 -17.07 3.60
N ARG A 26 11.99 -17.57 3.52
CA ARG A 26 11.64 -18.93 3.94
C ARG A 26 12.43 -19.99 3.18
N ASN A 27 12.65 -21.13 3.86
CA ASN A 27 13.41 -22.26 3.32
C ASN A 27 14.78 -21.86 2.76
N SER A 28 15.46 -20.89 3.39
CA SER A 28 16.74 -20.36 2.94
C SER A 28 16.66 -19.81 1.51
N PHE A 29 15.67 -18.95 1.25
CA PHE A 29 15.51 -18.28 -0.04
C PHE A 29 15.39 -19.27 -1.21
N TYR A 30 14.55 -20.30 -1.05
CA TYR A 30 14.37 -21.36 -2.07
C TYR A 30 13.88 -20.83 -3.42
N GLN A 31 13.04 -19.79 -3.40
CA GLN A 31 12.45 -19.17 -4.59
C GLN A 31 13.34 -18.09 -5.22
N PHE A 32 14.54 -17.88 -4.68
CA PHE A 32 15.42 -16.80 -5.13
C PHE A 32 15.85 -16.99 -6.59
N ASP A 33 15.56 -15.98 -7.39
CA ASP A 33 15.79 -15.96 -8.83
C ASP A 33 16.23 -14.55 -9.23
N ILE A 34 17.49 -14.44 -9.64
CA ILE A 34 18.11 -13.15 -9.95
C ILE A 34 17.43 -12.50 -11.15
N ASP A 35 17.12 -13.28 -12.19
CA ASP A 35 16.57 -12.73 -13.42
C ASP A 35 15.17 -12.17 -13.19
N LYS A 36 14.35 -12.81 -12.35
CA LYS A 36 13.05 -12.27 -11.92
C LYS A 36 13.17 -11.00 -11.07
N LEU A 37 14.18 -10.92 -10.21
CA LEU A 37 14.43 -9.71 -9.40
C LEU A 37 14.95 -8.55 -10.24
N ILE A 38 15.75 -8.84 -11.27
CA ILE A 38 16.12 -7.84 -12.29
C ILE A 38 14.88 -7.40 -13.06
N HIS A 39 14.04 -8.34 -13.47
CA HIS A 39 12.79 -8.01 -14.16
C HIS A 39 11.89 -7.11 -13.31
N MET A 40 11.77 -7.36 -12.00
CA MET A 40 11.11 -6.44 -11.08
C MET A 40 11.71 -5.04 -11.13
N ALA A 41 13.03 -4.90 -11.13
CA ALA A 41 13.67 -3.59 -11.26
C ALA A 41 13.40 -2.91 -12.61
N GLU A 42 13.18 -3.66 -13.69
CA GLU A 42 12.75 -3.11 -14.98
C GLU A 42 11.34 -2.52 -14.93
N MET A 43 10.44 -3.12 -14.15
CA MET A 43 9.09 -2.58 -13.92
C MET A 43 9.13 -1.23 -13.19
N TYR A 44 10.18 -0.97 -12.41
CA TYR A 44 10.44 0.28 -11.70
C TYR A 44 11.52 1.12 -12.39
N ALA A 45 11.35 1.41 -13.69
CA ALA A 45 12.33 2.14 -14.49
C ALA A 45 12.64 3.56 -13.98
N GLU A 46 11.74 4.19 -13.22
CA GLU A 46 11.99 5.48 -12.55
C GLU A 46 12.89 5.33 -11.31
N ASP A 47 12.84 4.18 -10.64
CA ASP A 47 13.65 3.90 -9.46
C ASP A 47 15.01 3.29 -9.82
N PHE A 48 15.10 2.53 -10.90
CA PHE A 48 16.32 1.82 -11.32
C PHE A 48 16.75 2.22 -12.74
N SER A 49 17.87 2.93 -12.83
CA SER A 49 18.53 3.18 -14.11
C SER A 49 19.06 1.88 -14.74
N SER A 50 19.47 1.93 -16.00
CA SER A 50 20.15 0.79 -16.65
C SER A 50 21.43 0.39 -15.92
N THR A 51 22.17 1.37 -15.40
CA THR A 51 23.38 1.15 -14.60
C THR A 51 23.04 0.50 -13.27
N ASP A 52 21.97 0.94 -12.61
CA ASP A 52 21.52 0.36 -11.34
C ASP A 52 21.11 -1.10 -11.52
N ARG A 53 20.41 -1.44 -12.61
CA ARG A 53 20.04 -2.84 -12.91
C ARG A 53 21.26 -3.74 -13.10
N PHE A 54 22.29 -3.26 -13.79
CA PHE A 54 23.54 -3.99 -13.93
C PHE A 54 24.23 -4.21 -12.57
N MET A 55 24.32 -3.16 -11.75
CA MET A 55 24.92 -3.22 -10.41
C MET A 55 24.11 -4.09 -9.45
N LEU A 56 22.77 -4.03 -9.55
CA LEU A 56 21.84 -4.83 -8.78
C LEU A 56 22.08 -6.32 -9.02
N LYS A 57 22.32 -6.74 -10.27
CA LYS A 57 22.63 -8.15 -10.58
C LYS A 57 23.85 -8.63 -9.81
N GLN A 58 24.92 -7.84 -9.81
CA GLN A 58 26.15 -8.13 -9.07
C GLN A 58 25.93 -8.13 -7.54
N GLN A 59 25.13 -7.19 -7.03
CA GLN A 59 24.76 -7.18 -5.63
C GLN A 59 23.92 -8.39 -5.23
N LEU A 60 22.98 -8.85 -6.06
CA LEU A 60 22.12 -10.01 -5.79
C LEU A 60 22.93 -11.31 -5.71
N GLU A 61 23.91 -11.49 -6.60
CA GLU A 61 24.83 -12.64 -6.59
C GLU A 61 25.60 -12.73 -5.27
N THR A 62 26.09 -11.60 -4.76
CA THR A 62 26.87 -11.56 -3.52
C THR A 62 25.99 -11.54 -2.26
N TYR A 63 24.83 -10.91 -2.32
CA TYR A 63 23.84 -10.80 -1.25
C TYR A 63 23.37 -12.17 -0.76
N ILE A 64 22.98 -13.06 -1.69
CA ILE A 64 22.41 -14.35 -1.31
C ILE A 64 23.42 -15.20 -0.53
N HIS A 65 24.70 -15.14 -0.91
CA HIS A 65 25.76 -15.83 -0.19
C HIS A 65 26.01 -15.20 1.19
N ALA A 66 26.00 -13.87 1.29
CA ALA A 66 26.19 -13.17 2.55
C ALA A 66 25.08 -13.50 3.57
N VAL A 67 23.82 -13.44 3.12
CA VAL A 67 22.65 -13.74 3.97
C VAL A 67 22.63 -15.21 4.39
N LYS A 68 22.90 -16.15 3.47
CA LYS A 68 22.94 -17.59 3.80
C LYS A 68 24.08 -18.00 4.72
N SER A 69 25.15 -17.20 4.79
CA SER A 69 26.31 -17.50 5.62
C SER A 69 26.16 -17.01 7.07
N GLN A 70 25.18 -16.12 7.33
CA GLN A 70 25.03 -15.47 8.62
C GLN A 70 23.85 -16.06 9.40
N SER A 71 24.15 -16.63 10.58
CA SER A 71 23.17 -17.31 11.45
C SER A 71 21.93 -16.46 11.78
N GLN A 72 22.10 -15.14 11.89
CA GLN A 72 21.04 -14.17 12.18
C GLN A 72 19.90 -14.12 11.14
N PHE A 73 20.13 -14.62 9.92
CA PHE A 73 19.11 -14.65 8.86
C PHE A 73 18.38 -15.99 8.73
N HIS A 74 18.80 -17.04 9.46
CA HIS A 74 18.19 -18.38 9.32
C HIS A 74 16.80 -18.49 9.92
N ALA A 75 16.47 -17.65 10.91
CA ALA A 75 15.18 -17.68 11.62
C ALA A 75 14.15 -16.69 11.05
N ILE A 76 14.46 -16.03 9.92
CA ILE A 76 13.60 -14.99 9.34
C ILE A 76 12.59 -15.64 8.40
N GLU A 77 11.30 -15.39 8.66
CA GLU A 77 10.20 -15.95 7.86
C GLU A 77 9.43 -14.89 7.07
N ASP A 78 9.64 -13.61 7.38
CA ASP A 78 8.94 -12.50 6.74
C ASP A 78 9.90 -11.42 6.24
N LEU A 79 9.44 -10.71 5.20
CA LEU A 79 10.23 -9.69 4.53
C LEU A 79 10.48 -8.44 5.41
N GLY A 80 9.58 -8.14 6.34
CA GLY A 80 9.73 -7.00 7.26
C GLY A 80 10.86 -7.25 8.26
N SER A 81 10.91 -8.43 8.85
CA SER A 81 12.00 -8.89 9.71
C SER A 81 13.32 -8.98 8.95
N LEU A 82 13.29 -9.41 7.67
CA LEU A 82 14.47 -9.38 6.80
C LEU A 82 15.03 -7.96 6.66
N ALA A 83 14.17 -7.00 6.30
CA ALA A 83 14.55 -5.60 6.14
C ALA A 83 15.13 -5.03 7.44
N LYS A 84 14.50 -5.31 8.59
CA LYS A 84 14.99 -4.89 9.90
C LYS A 84 16.37 -5.47 10.20
N GLN A 85 16.57 -6.77 9.99
CA GLN A 85 17.85 -7.44 10.22
C GLN A 85 18.95 -6.89 9.29
N MET A 86 18.62 -6.54 8.05
CA MET A 86 19.56 -5.92 7.11
C MET A 86 20.05 -4.55 7.59
N VAL A 87 19.18 -3.77 8.24
CA VAL A 87 19.57 -2.47 8.83
C VAL A 87 20.44 -2.67 10.07
N GLU A 88 20.06 -3.59 10.97
CA GLU A 88 20.80 -3.87 12.20
C GLU A 88 22.23 -4.39 11.92
N SER A 89 22.40 -5.14 10.83
CA SER A 89 23.69 -5.68 10.40
C SER A 89 24.50 -4.75 9.49
N GLY A 90 23.97 -3.58 9.12
CA GLY A 90 24.58 -2.65 8.17
C GLY A 90 24.60 -3.13 6.72
N MET A 91 23.95 -4.26 6.42
CA MET A 91 23.85 -4.82 5.07
C MET A 91 23.02 -3.94 4.13
N ASN A 92 22.13 -3.11 4.66
CA ASN A 92 21.39 -2.12 3.88
C ASN A 92 22.31 -1.10 3.16
N LEU A 93 23.48 -0.80 3.71
CA LEU A 93 24.46 0.11 3.09
C LEU A 93 25.31 -0.61 2.04
N VAL A 94 25.66 -1.87 2.30
CA VAL A 94 26.48 -2.71 1.39
C VAL A 94 25.66 -3.14 0.16
N PHE A 95 24.41 -3.54 0.38
CA PHE A 95 23.48 -4.03 -0.63
C PHE A 95 22.33 -3.04 -0.83
N SER A 96 22.67 -1.77 -1.10
CA SER A 96 21.70 -0.67 -1.19
C SER A 96 20.61 -0.87 -2.24
N LEU A 97 20.94 -1.48 -3.39
CA LEU A 97 19.97 -1.71 -4.47
C LEU A 97 19.02 -2.87 -4.13
N VAL A 98 19.54 -3.91 -3.46
CA VAL A 98 18.72 -5.03 -2.96
C VAL A 98 17.78 -4.54 -1.85
N TYR A 99 18.30 -3.74 -0.93
CA TYR A 99 17.49 -3.14 0.14
C TYR A 99 16.38 -2.25 -0.43
N ARG A 100 16.65 -1.47 -1.47
CA ARG A 100 15.64 -0.67 -2.17
C ARG A 100 14.54 -1.53 -2.80
N LEU A 101 14.88 -2.67 -3.42
CA LEU A 101 13.87 -3.62 -3.93
C LEU A 101 12.97 -4.14 -2.81
N ILE A 102 13.55 -4.45 -1.65
CA ILE A 102 12.82 -4.92 -0.47
C ILE A 102 11.89 -3.81 0.04
N GLU A 103 12.35 -2.55 0.11
CA GLU A 103 11.51 -1.41 0.51
C GLU A 103 10.32 -1.21 -0.43
N LEU A 104 10.54 -1.24 -1.76
CA LEU A 104 9.46 -1.15 -2.74
C LEU A 104 8.46 -2.29 -2.55
N THR A 105 8.96 -3.49 -2.28
CA THR A 105 8.13 -4.67 -2.00
C THR A 105 7.30 -4.51 -0.73
N LEU A 106 7.83 -3.86 0.31
CA LEU A 106 7.11 -3.61 1.55
C LEU A 106 6.06 -2.49 1.42
N VAL A 107 6.28 -1.52 0.54
CA VAL A 107 5.34 -0.43 0.26
C VAL A 107 4.20 -0.86 -0.67
N LEU A 108 4.46 -1.82 -1.56
CA LEU A 108 3.50 -2.38 -2.52
C LEU A 108 2.19 -2.91 -1.90
N PRO A 109 2.20 -3.74 -0.83
CA PRO A 109 1.00 -4.16 -0.13
C PRO A 109 0.13 -3.00 0.36
N VAL A 110 0.76 -1.92 0.82
CA VAL A 110 0.04 -0.72 1.29
C VAL A 110 -0.66 -0.02 0.13
N ALA A 111 0.00 0.08 -1.02
CA ALA A 111 -0.57 0.66 -2.24
C ALA A 111 -1.71 -0.22 -2.81
N THR A 112 -1.51 -1.53 -2.90
CA THR A 112 -2.52 -2.48 -3.41
C THR A 112 -3.77 -2.52 -2.54
N VAL A 113 -3.63 -2.61 -1.22
CA VAL A 113 -4.76 -2.56 -0.28
C VAL A 113 -5.54 -1.24 -0.39
N SER A 114 -4.83 -0.12 -0.59
CA SER A 114 -5.47 1.19 -0.76
C SER A 114 -6.30 1.25 -2.05
N VAL A 115 -5.76 0.76 -3.17
CA VAL A 115 -6.47 0.70 -4.45
C VAL A 115 -7.66 -0.25 -4.38
N GLU A 116 -7.51 -1.43 -3.76
CA GLU A 116 -8.61 -2.38 -3.57
C GLU A 116 -9.74 -1.81 -2.69
N ARG A 117 -9.40 -1.08 -1.61
CA ARG A 117 -10.38 -0.37 -0.78
C ARG A 117 -11.15 0.68 -1.59
N VAL A 118 -10.46 1.45 -2.44
CA VAL A 118 -11.08 2.44 -3.32
C VAL A 118 -12.02 1.76 -4.32
N PHE A 119 -11.58 0.67 -4.97
CA PHE A 119 -12.40 -0.09 -5.90
C PHE A 119 -13.63 -0.74 -5.24
N SER A 120 -13.46 -1.28 -4.04
CA SER A 120 -14.56 -1.84 -3.25
C SER A 120 -15.56 -0.75 -2.86
N GLY A 121 -15.08 0.39 -2.36
CA GLY A 121 -15.92 1.57 -2.09
C GLY A 121 -16.65 2.05 -3.33
N MET A 122 -15.95 2.13 -4.47
CA MET A 122 -16.51 2.51 -5.76
C MET A 122 -17.62 1.55 -6.21
N LYS A 123 -17.42 0.24 -6.04
CA LYS A 123 -18.41 -0.79 -6.36
C LYS A 123 -19.63 -0.68 -5.45
N ILE A 124 -19.44 -0.43 -4.16
CA ILE A 124 -20.52 -0.23 -3.19
C ILE A 124 -21.33 1.02 -3.56
N ILE A 125 -20.66 2.18 -3.66
CA ILE A 125 -21.28 3.47 -4.04
C ILE A 125 -22.03 3.35 -5.37
N LYS A 126 -21.41 2.75 -6.39
CA LYS A 126 -22.02 2.56 -7.71
C LYS A 126 -23.20 1.60 -7.71
N THR A 127 -23.19 0.59 -6.84
CA THR A 127 -24.31 -0.36 -6.70
C THR A 127 -25.47 0.28 -5.95
N ASP A 128 -25.18 1.11 -4.95
CA ASP A 128 -26.16 1.77 -4.08
C ASP A 128 -26.85 2.96 -4.79
N LEU A 129 -26.11 3.70 -5.64
CA LEU A 129 -26.58 4.96 -6.24
C LEU A 129 -26.94 4.88 -7.74
N ARG A 130 -27.38 3.70 -8.19
CA ARG A 130 -27.56 3.28 -9.60
C ARG A 130 -28.43 4.15 -10.53
N SER A 131 -28.83 5.38 -10.18
CA SER A 131 -29.62 6.23 -11.09
C SER A 131 -29.44 7.76 -11.04
N ARG A 132 -28.61 8.38 -10.18
CA ARG A 132 -28.66 9.87 -10.05
C ARG A 132 -27.35 10.66 -9.87
N MET A 133 -26.16 10.07 -9.96
CA MET A 133 -24.91 10.80 -9.70
C MET A 133 -24.13 11.16 -10.97
N GLY A 134 -23.77 12.45 -11.09
CA GLY A 134 -22.68 12.89 -11.96
C GLY A 134 -21.31 12.58 -11.34
N ASP A 135 -20.26 12.62 -12.16
CA ASP A 135 -18.89 12.22 -11.79
C ASP A 135 -18.33 12.98 -10.57
N GLU A 136 -18.77 14.22 -10.36
CA GLU A 136 -18.32 15.09 -9.26
C GLU A 136 -18.75 14.57 -7.88
N TRP A 137 -20.02 14.15 -7.73
CA TRP A 137 -20.54 13.60 -6.47
C TRP A 137 -19.96 12.22 -6.14
N MET A 138 -19.56 11.48 -7.18
CA MET A 138 -18.87 10.20 -7.04
C MET A 138 -17.45 10.39 -6.50
N ASN A 139 -16.76 11.41 -6.97
CA ASN A 139 -15.43 11.79 -6.48
C ASN A 139 -15.51 12.20 -4.99
N ASP A 140 -16.43 13.09 -4.64
CA ASP A 140 -16.63 13.53 -3.25
C ASP A 140 -16.95 12.37 -2.30
N SER A 141 -17.77 11.42 -2.74
CA SER A 141 -18.14 10.23 -1.94
C SER A 141 -16.97 9.26 -1.75
N LEU A 142 -16.09 9.13 -2.75
CA LEU A 142 -14.89 8.29 -2.65
C LEU A 142 -13.89 8.85 -1.63
N VAL A 143 -13.72 10.18 -1.59
CA VAL A 143 -12.86 10.85 -0.60
C VAL A 143 -13.37 10.56 0.82
N ILE A 144 -14.67 10.66 1.07
CA ILE A 144 -15.27 10.34 2.38
C ILE A 144 -15.04 8.87 2.75
N TYR A 145 -15.18 7.95 1.78
CA TYR A 145 -15.01 6.51 2.03
C TYR A 145 -13.55 6.12 2.29
N MET A 146 -12.59 6.73 1.57
CA MET A 146 -11.15 6.54 1.82
C MET A 146 -10.78 7.00 3.23
N GLU A 147 -11.26 8.18 3.59
CA GLU A 147 -10.94 8.83 4.86
C GLU A 147 -11.90 8.43 5.99
N LYS A 148 -12.71 7.37 5.83
CA LYS A 148 -13.76 7.03 6.81
C LYS A 148 -13.19 6.83 8.22
N GLU A 149 -11.95 6.33 8.33
CA GLU A 149 -11.29 6.11 9.61
C GLU A 149 -10.91 7.43 10.29
N ILE A 150 -10.55 8.46 9.50
CA ILE A 150 -10.32 9.81 10.00
C ILE A 150 -11.66 10.48 10.33
N PHE A 151 -12.66 10.36 9.46
CA PHE A 151 -14.01 10.89 9.69
C PHE A 151 -14.71 10.23 10.88
N SER A 152 -14.46 8.96 11.16
CA SER A 152 -15.02 8.26 12.33
C SER A 152 -14.52 8.81 13.67
N LYS A 153 -13.40 9.55 13.66
CA LYS A 153 -12.85 10.23 14.83
C LYS A 153 -13.41 11.64 15.00
N ILE A 154 -14.16 12.16 14.02
CA ILE A 154 -14.81 13.46 14.10
C ILE A 154 -16.19 13.25 14.74
N GLU A 155 -16.47 13.98 15.80
CA GLU A 155 -17.80 13.94 16.43
C GLU A 155 -18.87 14.46 15.47
N ASN A 156 -19.97 13.73 15.35
CA ASN A 156 -21.11 14.11 14.49
C ASN A 156 -21.62 15.53 14.83
N GLU A 157 -21.54 15.92 16.09
CA GLU A 157 -21.93 17.21 16.63
C GLU A 157 -21.08 18.35 16.06
N ALA A 158 -19.78 18.13 15.85
CA ALA A 158 -18.90 19.09 15.21
C ALA A 158 -19.22 19.25 13.72
N ILE A 159 -19.56 18.15 13.04
CA ILE A 159 -20.00 18.15 11.64
C ILE A 159 -21.34 18.90 11.50
N LEU A 160 -22.28 18.63 12.40
CA LEU A 160 -23.60 19.27 12.45
C LEU A 160 -23.50 20.77 12.73
N GLN A 161 -22.67 21.19 13.69
CA GLN A 161 -22.43 22.62 13.96
C GLN A 161 -21.77 23.31 12.77
N ARG A 162 -20.76 22.68 12.16
CA ARG A 162 -20.08 23.25 10.98
C ARG A 162 -21.05 23.39 9.80
N PHE A 163 -21.89 22.40 9.56
CA PHE A 163 -22.91 22.43 8.51
C PHE A 163 -23.95 23.53 8.74
N GLN A 164 -24.39 23.71 9.99
CA GLN A 164 -25.28 24.81 10.37
C GLN A 164 -24.64 26.19 10.13
N CYS A 165 -23.33 26.33 10.38
CA CYS A 165 -22.60 27.59 10.16
C CYS A 165 -22.31 27.90 8.69
N MET A 166 -22.41 26.94 7.75
CA MET A 166 -22.07 27.18 6.34
C MET A 166 -23.15 27.94 5.57
N GLN A 167 -24.43 27.86 5.94
CA GLN A 167 -25.50 28.65 5.29
C GLN A 167 -26.65 29.00 6.25
N THR A 168 -26.95 30.28 6.39
CA THR A 168 -28.00 30.88 7.25
C THR A 168 -29.44 30.48 6.92
N ARG A 169 -29.67 29.60 5.92
CA ARG A 169 -31.00 29.24 5.38
C ARG A 169 -31.36 27.74 5.46
N ARG A 170 -30.67 26.94 6.27
CA ARG A 170 -31.09 25.55 6.56
C ARG A 170 -31.58 25.43 8.00
N THR A 171 -32.65 24.65 8.19
CA THR A 171 -33.34 24.41 9.47
C THR A 171 -32.36 24.13 10.60
N GLN A 172 -32.51 24.88 11.70
CA GLN A 172 -31.81 24.65 12.97
C GLN A 172 -32.21 23.27 13.50
N LEU A 173 -31.29 22.31 13.55
CA LEU A 173 -31.56 21.02 14.18
C LEU A 173 -31.54 21.24 15.71
N SER A 174 -32.61 20.83 16.39
CA SER A 174 -32.73 21.00 17.84
C SER A 174 -31.59 20.30 18.57
N LYS A 175 -30.98 20.98 19.56
CA LYS A 175 -30.04 20.39 20.50
C LYS A 175 -30.63 19.09 21.06
N LEU A 176 -29.97 17.95 20.88
CA LEU A 176 -30.30 16.76 21.66
C LEU A 176 -30.16 17.16 23.13
N ALA A 177 -31.26 17.05 23.86
CA ALA A 177 -31.34 17.39 25.25
C ALA A 177 -30.24 16.65 26.03
N SER A 178 -29.45 17.43 26.75
CA SER A 178 -28.65 16.97 27.87
C SER A 178 -29.53 16.12 28.78
N SER A 179 -29.33 14.80 28.74
CA SER A 179 -29.89 13.89 29.72
C SER A 179 -29.03 13.99 30.98
N SER A 180 -29.21 15.07 31.73
CA SER A 180 -28.89 15.08 33.16
C SER A 180 -30.13 14.61 33.90
N SER A 181 -30.07 13.44 34.53
CA SER A 181 -30.95 13.05 35.63
C SER A 181 -30.33 11.87 36.39
N ASN A 182 -29.50 12.22 37.38
CA ASN A 182 -29.39 11.69 38.74
C ASN A 182 -29.64 10.18 38.98
N ILE A 183 -28.64 9.53 39.60
CA ILE A 183 -28.71 9.20 41.03
C ILE A 183 -27.40 9.67 41.68
#